data_AF-W9C3U1-F1
#
_entry.id   AF-W9C3U1-F1
#
_cell.length_a   1.000
_cell.length_b   1.000
_cell.length_c   1.000
_cell.angle_alpha   90.00
_cell.angle_beta   90.00
_cell.angle_gamma   90.00
#
_symmetry.space_group_name_H-M   'P 1'
#
loop_
_entity.id
_entity.type
_entity.pdbx_description
1 polymer ?
#
loop_
_entity_poly.entity_id
_entity_poly.type
_entity_poly.pdbx_seq_one_letter_code
_entity_poly.pdbx_strand_id
1 'polypeptide(L)'
;MGGRVEVDYSSMISAFFYPINLDNPNTSRSELPRLVAASQTDGLRRIRSDVLGLFKDGEYKKKETINWQNVVDMIVTRYSDRLKFIVQDETSELAVWSEIKLLLDVYTDYAKVDIPSSVEKCANHFLEPMIPKTEADLLIHAAVFEVSHNICSTLFKVREILNDGEELEKGVNKENKGIQLIKGLIRELDWTTWLECGKCPYDEVCFVAIWPWGAREDHVSPRCIKRVDVSDRRGYWDWGQ
;
A
#
# COMPACT_ATOMS: atom_id res chain seq x y z
N MET A 1 0.86 6.78 14.83
CA MET A 1 -0.10 6.80 15.96
C MET A 1 0.58 6.27 17.22
N GLY A 2 0.65 7.04 18.31
CA GLY A 2 1.46 6.71 19.50
C GLY A 2 0.79 5.79 20.53
N GLY A 3 0.57 4.51 20.19
CA GLY A 3 0.17 3.46 21.16
C GLY A 3 -1.19 3.65 21.86
N ARG A 4 -2.06 4.53 21.35
CA ARG A 4 -3.37 4.84 21.96
C ARG A 4 -4.45 3.80 21.65
N VAL A 5 -4.26 3.03 20.58
CA VAL A 5 -5.10 1.90 20.17
C VAL A 5 -4.16 0.82 19.67
N GLU A 6 -4.32 -0.38 20.20
CA GLU A 6 -3.58 -1.57 19.79
C GLU A 6 -4.58 -2.50 19.09
N VAL A 7 -4.34 -2.77 17.81
CA VAL A 7 -5.16 -3.68 17.01
C VAL A 7 -4.45 -5.02 16.95
N ASP A 8 -5.14 -6.08 17.38
CA ASP A 8 -4.63 -7.45 17.29
C ASP A 8 -4.82 -7.99 15.87
N TYR A 9 -3.83 -7.74 15.02
CA TYR A 9 -3.78 -8.26 13.66
C TYR A 9 -3.52 -9.77 13.60
N SER A 10 -2.86 -10.34 14.62
CA SER A 10 -2.56 -11.78 14.70
C SER A 10 -3.82 -12.62 14.93
N SER A 11 -4.90 -12.02 15.41
CA SER A 11 -6.24 -12.63 15.50
C SER A 11 -7.22 -12.10 14.45
N MET A 12 -6.75 -11.32 13.47
CA MET A 12 -7.62 -10.72 12.46
C MET A 12 -8.23 -11.78 11.55
N ILE A 13 -9.52 -11.63 11.28
CA ILE A 13 -10.24 -12.41 10.28
C ILE A 13 -10.60 -11.47 9.13
N SER A 14 -10.11 -11.78 7.94
CA SER A 14 -10.38 -11.04 6.71
C SER A 14 -10.94 -11.97 5.66
N ALA A 15 -11.91 -11.48 4.88
CA ALA A 15 -12.44 -12.19 3.72
C ALA A 15 -11.35 -12.62 2.73
N PHE A 16 -10.29 -11.80 2.60
CA PHE A 16 -9.13 -12.07 1.74
C PHE A 16 -8.30 -13.29 2.17
N PHE A 17 -8.49 -13.79 3.40
CA PHE A 17 -7.77 -14.96 3.91
C PHE A 17 -8.42 -16.28 3.49
N TYR A 18 -9.58 -16.22 2.81
CA TYR A 18 -10.36 -17.39 2.43
C TYR A 18 -10.51 -17.48 0.91
N PRO A 19 -10.61 -18.69 0.35
CA PRO A 19 -10.83 -18.90 -1.08
C PRO A 19 -12.30 -18.61 -1.43
N ILE A 20 -12.70 -17.34 -1.36
CA ILE A 20 -14.03 -16.85 -1.70
C ILE A 20 -13.94 -15.83 -2.83
N ASN A 21 -14.96 -15.78 -3.67
CA ASN A 21 -15.03 -14.79 -4.73
C ASN A 21 -15.33 -13.41 -4.14
N LEU A 22 -14.41 -12.47 -4.35
CA LEU A 22 -14.54 -11.06 -3.98
C LEU A 22 -14.64 -10.13 -5.20
N ASP A 23 -14.86 -10.67 -6.38
CA ASP A 23 -15.01 -9.90 -7.61
C ASP A 23 -16.24 -8.99 -7.52
N ASN A 24 -16.08 -7.75 -7.97
CA ASN A 24 -17.21 -6.84 -8.07
C ASN A 24 -18.08 -7.22 -9.29
N PRO A 25 -19.38 -7.51 -9.10
CA PRO A 25 -20.27 -7.76 -10.24
C PRO A 25 -20.46 -6.53 -11.13
N ASN A 26 -20.26 -5.33 -10.57
CA ASN A 26 -20.21 -4.12 -11.37
C ASN A 26 -18.83 -4.04 -12.05
N THR A 27 -18.79 -4.40 -13.34
CA THR A 27 -17.56 -4.41 -14.15
C THR A 27 -16.91 -3.04 -14.29
N SER A 28 -17.67 -1.96 -14.14
CA SER A 28 -17.12 -0.59 -14.11
C SER A 28 -16.38 -0.25 -12.82
N ARG A 29 -16.46 -1.14 -11.81
CA ARG A 29 -15.90 -0.98 -10.47
C ARG A 29 -15.14 -2.22 -10.00
N SER A 30 -14.51 -2.95 -10.92
CA SER A 30 -13.77 -4.18 -10.61
C SER A 30 -12.67 -3.99 -9.55
N GLU A 31 -12.21 -2.75 -9.35
CA GLU A 31 -11.23 -2.37 -8.33
C GLU A 31 -11.74 -2.39 -6.89
N LEU A 32 -13.06 -2.48 -6.67
CA LEU A 32 -13.66 -2.49 -5.34
C LEU A 32 -14.16 -3.89 -4.99
N PRO A 33 -13.41 -4.70 -4.22
CA PRO A 33 -13.79 -6.06 -3.92
C PRO A 33 -15.16 -6.12 -3.22
N ARG A 34 -16.04 -7.02 -3.68
CA ARG A 34 -17.38 -7.21 -3.11
C ARG A 34 -17.67 -8.66 -2.83
N LEU A 35 -18.20 -8.88 -1.64
CA LEU A 35 -18.73 -10.16 -1.25
C LEU A 35 -20.14 -10.33 -1.83
N VAL A 36 -20.25 -10.81 -3.06
CA VAL A 36 -21.54 -11.00 -3.75
C VAL A 36 -21.91 -12.47 -3.79
N ALA A 37 -23.12 -12.79 -3.33
CA ALA A 37 -23.65 -14.16 -3.26
C ALA A 37 -22.84 -15.12 -2.34
N ALA A 38 -22.40 -14.62 -1.19
CA ALA A 38 -21.76 -15.46 -0.18
C ALA A 38 -22.73 -16.45 0.52
N SER A 39 -24.03 -16.42 0.19
CA SER A 39 -25.00 -17.35 0.73
C SER A 39 -24.66 -18.80 0.33
N GLN A 40 -24.11 -19.55 1.29
CA GLN A 40 -23.91 -21.02 1.31
C GLN A 40 -22.60 -21.60 0.75
N THR A 41 -21.56 -20.81 0.51
CA THR A 41 -20.22 -21.38 0.26
C THR A 41 -19.56 -21.87 1.56
N ASP A 42 -18.71 -22.90 1.48
CA ASP A 42 -17.94 -23.40 2.63
C ASP A 42 -17.09 -22.30 3.29
N GLY A 43 -16.65 -21.31 2.51
CA GLY A 43 -15.88 -20.16 2.97
C GLY A 43 -16.61 -19.31 4.01
N LEU A 44 -17.90 -18.97 3.83
CA LEU A 44 -18.63 -18.21 4.86
C LEU A 44 -18.84 -19.00 6.14
N ARG A 45 -19.10 -20.30 6.03
CA ARG A 45 -19.25 -21.14 7.24
C ARG A 45 -17.94 -21.18 8.01
N ARG A 46 -16.80 -21.26 7.31
CA ARG A 46 -15.47 -21.21 7.92
C ARG A 46 -15.21 -19.85 8.57
N ILE A 47 -15.40 -18.73 7.86
CA ILE A 47 -15.28 -17.38 8.41
C ILE A 47 -16.13 -17.23 9.69
N ARG A 48 -17.41 -17.63 9.62
CA ARG A 48 -18.31 -17.56 10.77
C ARG A 48 -17.82 -18.43 11.93
N SER A 49 -17.34 -19.64 11.64
CA SER A 49 -16.78 -20.55 12.64
C SER A 49 -15.57 -19.94 13.33
N ASP A 50 -14.65 -19.36 12.55
CA ASP A 50 -13.41 -18.76 13.06
C ASP A 50 -13.73 -17.52 13.91
N VAL A 51 -14.66 -16.67 13.46
CA VAL A 51 -15.14 -15.52 14.24
C VAL A 51 -15.75 -15.98 15.57
N LEU A 52 -16.59 -17.01 15.55
CA LEU A 52 -17.16 -17.57 16.79
C LEU A 52 -16.08 -18.22 17.67
N GLY A 53 -15.04 -18.79 17.07
CA GLY A 53 -13.88 -19.35 17.77
C GLY A 53 -13.16 -18.31 18.61
N LEU A 54 -12.96 -17.10 18.07
CA LEU A 54 -12.33 -15.99 18.81
C LEU A 54 -13.05 -15.65 20.13
N PHE A 55 -14.38 -15.81 20.18
CA PHE A 55 -15.16 -15.52 21.38
C PHE A 55 -15.27 -16.69 22.38
N LYS A 56 -14.99 -17.93 21.93
CA LYS A 56 -15.13 -19.12 22.78
C LYS A 56 -13.96 -19.31 23.75
N ASP A 57 -12.79 -18.79 23.41
CA ASP A 57 -11.57 -19.02 24.19
C ASP A 57 -11.55 -18.29 25.54
N GLY A 58 -12.62 -17.57 25.92
CA GLY A 58 -12.94 -17.17 27.31
C GLY A 58 -11.98 -16.17 27.96
N GLU A 59 -10.78 -16.01 27.42
CA GLU A 59 -9.76 -15.07 27.83
C GLU A 59 -9.16 -14.49 26.57
N TYR A 60 -9.54 -13.24 26.25
CA TYR A 60 -8.69 -12.35 25.45
C TYR A 60 -7.43 -12.04 26.30
N LYS A 61 -6.65 -13.08 26.63
CA LYS A 61 -5.33 -12.95 27.22
C LYS A 61 -4.53 -12.17 26.20
N LYS A 62 -3.92 -11.07 26.63
CA LYS A 62 -3.06 -10.23 25.80
C LYS A 62 -1.91 -11.11 25.30
N LYS A 63 -2.08 -11.72 24.13
CA LYS A 63 -1.05 -12.52 23.47
C LYS A 63 0.03 -11.55 23.03
N GLU A 64 1.27 -11.99 23.04
CA GLU A 64 2.34 -11.24 22.37
C GLU A 64 2.09 -11.34 20.87
N THR A 65 1.48 -10.31 20.31
CA THR A 65 1.14 -10.19 18.89
C THR A 65 2.18 -9.36 18.16
N ILE A 66 2.31 -9.60 16.86
CA ILE A 66 3.19 -8.78 16.01
C ILE A 66 2.50 -7.43 15.76
N ASN A 67 3.25 -6.34 15.94
CA ASN A 67 2.75 -5.01 15.60
C ASN A 67 2.87 -4.77 14.08
N TRP A 68 1.99 -5.42 13.32
CA TRP A 68 1.94 -5.32 11.87
C TRP A 68 1.70 -3.89 11.37
N GLN A 69 0.95 -3.07 12.13
CA GLN A 69 0.80 -1.65 11.83
C GLN A 69 2.15 -0.94 11.79
N ASN A 70 3.00 -1.15 12.79
CA ASN A 70 4.32 -0.53 12.82
C ASN A 70 5.23 -0.99 11.67
N VAL A 71 5.16 -2.28 11.29
CA VAL A 71 5.89 -2.80 10.13
C VAL A 71 5.48 -2.08 8.84
N VAL A 72 4.17 -2.00 8.58
CA VAL A 72 3.65 -1.31 7.40
C VAL A 72 3.92 0.20 7.45
N ASP A 73 3.76 0.84 8.62
CA ASP A 73 4.06 2.27 8.80
C ASP A 73 5.53 2.58 8.48
N MET A 74 6.47 1.71 8.87
CA MET A 74 7.89 1.87 8.52
C MET A 74 8.11 1.79 7.01
N ILE A 75 7.46 0.86 6.31
CA ILE A 75 7.54 0.71 4.85
C ILE A 75 6.96 1.95 4.15
N VAL A 76 5.73 2.34 4.51
CA VAL A 76 5.06 3.52 3.93
C VAL A 76 5.90 4.78 4.19
N THR A 77 6.40 4.97 5.41
CA THR A 77 7.26 6.12 5.76
C THR A 77 8.58 6.12 4.97
N ARG A 78 9.17 4.94 4.71
CA ARG A 78 10.41 4.81 3.95
C ARG A 78 10.24 5.23 2.49
N TYR A 79 9.12 4.85 1.87
CA TYR A 79 8.95 4.92 0.41
C TYR A 79 7.96 5.99 -0.09
N SER A 80 6.87 6.26 0.63
CA SER A 80 5.71 7.02 0.13
C SER A 80 6.09 8.35 -0.52
N ASP A 81 6.76 9.21 0.25
CA ASP A 81 7.06 10.58 -0.18
C ASP A 81 8.14 10.60 -1.24
N ARG A 82 9.10 9.67 -1.18
CA ARG A 82 10.19 9.54 -2.16
C ARG A 82 9.68 9.11 -3.51
N LEU A 83 8.79 8.12 -3.55
CA LEU A 83 8.15 7.68 -4.80
C LEU A 83 7.37 8.83 -5.43
N LYS A 84 6.60 9.60 -4.63
CA LYS A 84 5.90 10.78 -5.12
C LYS A 84 6.84 11.86 -5.64
N PHE A 85 7.91 12.16 -4.90
CA PHE A 85 8.92 13.14 -5.31
C PHE A 85 9.58 12.77 -6.64
N ILE A 86 9.94 11.50 -6.83
CA ILE A 86 10.58 11.04 -8.08
C ILE A 86 9.71 11.30 -9.32
N VAL A 87 8.38 11.23 -9.20
CA VAL A 87 7.46 11.35 -10.35
C VAL A 87 6.91 12.76 -10.57
N GLN A 88 7.35 13.75 -9.80
CA GLN A 88 6.97 15.15 -10.01
C GLN A 88 7.60 15.70 -11.29
N ASP A 89 6.86 16.53 -12.02
CA ASP A 89 7.25 17.01 -13.36
C ASP A 89 8.53 17.87 -13.37
N GLU A 90 8.96 18.39 -12.21
CA GLU A 90 10.14 19.25 -12.06
C GLU A 90 11.38 18.52 -11.48
N THR A 91 11.28 17.22 -11.20
CA THR A 91 12.37 16.46 -10.59
C THR A 91 13.47 16.18 -11.61
N SER A 92 14.69 16.67 -11.37
CA SER A 92 15.84 16.45 -12.24
C SER A 92 16.33 14.99 -12.22
N GLU A 93 16.94 14.53 -13.32
CA GLU A 93 17.57 13.21 -13.44
C GLU A 93 18.54 12.88 -12.28
N LEU A 94 19.36 13.85 -11.89
CA LEU A 94 20.30 13.69 -10.77
C LEU A 94 19.55 13.44 -9.45
N ALA A 95 18.42 14.13 -9.23
CA ALA A 95 17.59 13.94 -8.04
C ALA A 95 16.92 12.57 -8.03
N VAL A 96 16.40 12.12 -9.18
CA VAL A 96 15.86 10.76 -9.34
C VAL A 96 16.93 9.72 -8.99
N TRP A 97 18.13 9.87 -9.57
CA TRP A 97 19.24 8.95 -9.32
C TRP A 97 19.67 8.91 -7.85
N SER A 98 19.78 10.07 -7.21
CA SER A 98 20.11 10.20 -5.79
C SER A 98 19.08 9.51 -4.89
N GLU A 99 17.79 9.64 -5.19
CA GLU A 99 16.72 8.98 -4.44
C GLU A 99 16.76 7.45 -4.59
N ILE A 100 16.96 6.96 -5.81
CA ILE A 100 17.11 5.51 -6.07
C ILE A 100 18.32 4.93 -5.31
N LYS A 101 19.47 5.62 -5.34
CA LYS A 101 20.65 5.22 -4.57
C LYS A 101 20.37 5.18 -3.06
N LEU A 102 19.76 6.23 -2.53
CA LEU A 102 19.44 6.31 -1.10
C LEU A 102 18.48 5.20 -0.63
N LEU A 103 17.60 4.72 -1.52
CA LEU A 103 16.71 3.61 -1.24
C LEU A 103 17.42 2.25 -1.29
N LEU A 104 18.35 2.06 -2.22
CA LEU A 104 18.89 0.73 -2.57
C LEU A 104 20.32 0.45 -2.12
N ASP A 105 21.14 1.46 -1.84
CA ASP A 105 22.57 1.28 -1.56
C ASP A 105 22.82 0.43 -0.31
N VAL A 106 21.96 0.55 0.70
CA VAL A 106 22.04 -0.26 1.93
C VAL A 106 21.87 -1.77 1.66
N TYR A 107 21.22 -2.14 0.56
CA TYR A 107 20.97 -3.53 0.17
C TYR A 107 21.93 -4.03 -0.91
N THR A 108 22.78 -3.14 -1.45
CA THR A 108 23.67 -3.45 -2.57
C THR A 108 25.08 -3.73 -2.08
N ASP A 109 25.57 -4.94 -2.31
CA ASP A 109 26.99 -5.24 -2.17
C ASP A 109 27.73 -4.85 -3.46
N TYR A 110 28.44 -3.73 -3.43
CA TYR A 110 29.22 -3.25 -4.56
C TYR A 110 30.47 -4.08 -4.86
N ALA A 111 30.96 -4.88 -3.91
CA ALA A 111 32.07 -5.80 -4.14
C ALA A 111 31.60 -7.07 -4.87
N LYS A 112 30.33 -7.45 -4.70
CA LYS A 112 29.70 -8.60 -5.37
C LYS A 112 28.25 -8.28 -5.72
N VAL A 113 28.06 -7.62 -6.87
CA VAL A 113 26.72 -7.22 -7.34
C VAL A 113 25.89 -8.47 -7.68
N ASP A 114 24.88 -8.73 -6.86
CA ASP A 114 23.87 -9.76 -7.06
C ASP A 114 22.49 -9.11 -6.84
N ILE A 115 21.86 -8.72 -7.94
CA ILE A 115 20.58 -7.98 -7.91
C ILE A 115 19.46 -8.82 -7.30
N PRO A 116 19.23 -10.09 -7.70
CA PRO A 116 18.24 -10.95 -7.05
C PRO A 116 18.42 -11.02 -5.52
N SER A 117 19.63 -11.26 -5.03
CA SER A 117 19.89 -11.29 -3.59
C SER A 117 19.68 -9.92 -2.92
N SER A 118 19.96 -8.82 -3.63
CA SER A 118 19.75 -7.46 -3.12
C SER A 118 18.27 -7.10 -3.03
N VAL A 119 17.45 -7.56 -3.99
CA VAL A 119 15.99 -7.45 -3.96
C VAL A 119 15.43 -8.21 -2.77
N GLU A 120 15.86 -9.45 -2.56
CA GLU A 120 15.43 -10.27 -1.41
C GLU A 120 15.77 -9.62 -0.07
N LYS A 121 16.98 -9.09 0.11
CA LYS A 121 17.37 -8.35 1.32
C LYS A 121 16.53 -7.09 1.52
N CYS A 122 16.27 -6.35 0.45
CA CYS A 122 15.43 -5.15 0.48
C CYS A 122 13.98 -5.49 0.90
N ALA A 123 13.41 -6.55 0.33
CA ALA A 123 12.06 -6.99 0.60
C ALA A 123 11.88 -7.51 2.03
N ASN A 124 12.89 -8.22 2.55
CA ASN A 124 12.83 -8.81 3.89
C ASN A 124 13.24 -7.85 5.02
N HIS A 125 13.83 -6.69 4.73
CA HIS A 125 14.45 -5.82 5.75
C HIS A 125 13.57 -5.53 6.97
N PHE A 126 12.28 -5.25 6.77
CA PHE A 126 11.33 -4.96 7.86
C PHE A 126 10.64 -6.22 8.43
N LEU A 127 10.81 -7.36 7.76
CA LEU A 127 10.22 -8.65 8.12
C LEU A 127 11.20 -9.57 8.86
N GLU A 128 12.52 -9.40 8.67
CA GLU A 128 13.56 -10.20 9.35
C GLU A 128 13.35 -10.39 10.86
N PRO A 129 12.97 -9.37 11.66
CA PRO A 129 12.75 -9.55 13.09
C PRO A 129 11.38 -10.18 13.44
N MET A 130 10.50 -10.40 12.47
CA MET A 130 9.14 -10.86 12.68
C MET A 130 9.08 -12.39 12.60
N ILE A 131 8.55 -13.03 13.64
CA ILE A 131 8.35 -14.48 13.69
C ILE A 131 6.84 -14.74 13.71
N PRO A 132 6.22 -15.07 12.55
CA PRO A 132 4.79 -15.37 12.48
C PRO A 132 4.39 -16.50 13.43
N LYS A 133 3.32 -16.30 14.21
CA LYS A 133 2.84 -17.29 15.19
C LYS A 133 1.46 -17.85 14.84
N THR A 134 0.68 -17.13 14.04
CA THR A 134 -0.70 -17.47 13.68
C THR A 134 -0.87 -17.62 12.17
N GLU A 135 -1.98 -18.21 11.72
CA GLU A 135 -2.33 -18.27 10.29
C GLU A 135 -2.47 -16.85 9.71
N ALA A 136 -3.07 -15.92 10.47
CA ALA A 136 -3.16 -14.52 10.08
C ALA A 136 -1.77 -13.87 9.93
N ASP A 137 -0.84 -14.11 10.87
CA ASP A 137 0.53 -13.59 10.77
C ASP A 137 1.26 -14.11 9.52
N LEU A 138 1.08 -15.39 9.17
CA LEU A 138 1.69 -15.97 7.97
C LEU A 138 1.15 -15.29 6.70
N LEU A 139 -0.15 -15.05 6.63
CA LEU A 139 -0.79 -14.37 5.50
C LEU A 139 -0.39 -12.89 5.41
N ILE A 140 -0.34 -12.18 6.54
CA ILE A 140 0.11 -10.78 6.58
C ILE A 140 1.59 -10.70 6.20
N HIS A 141 2.43 -11.58 6.74
CA HIS A 141 3.85 -11.65 6.39
C HIS A 141 4.05 -11.83 4.88
N ALA A 142 3.34 -12.79 4.27
CA ALA A 142 3.41 -13.04 2.83
C ALA A 142 2.95 -11.80 2.03
N ALA A 143 1.83 -11.18 2.41
CA ALA A 143 1.34 -9.99 1.73
C ALA A 143 2.31 -8.80 1.82
N VAL A 144 2.89 -8.55 3.00
CA VAL A 144 3.88 -7.48 3.21
C VAL A 144 5.17 -7.76 2.44
N PHE A 145 5.59 -9.03 2.38
CA PHE A 145 6.74 -9.46 1.59
C PHE A 145 6.51 -9.20 0.10
N GLU A 146 5.37 -9.62 -0.46
CA GLU A 146 5.05 -9.42 -1.88
C GLU A 146 5.04 -7.93 -2.26
N VAL A 147 4.41 -7.07 -1.43
CA VAL A 147 4.41 -5.63 -1.65
C VAL A 147 5.83 -5.05 -1.60
N SER A 148 6.62 -5.43 -0.59
CA SER A 148 8.00 -4.97 -0.44
C SER A 148 8.89 -5.46 -1.58
N HIS A 149 8.70 -6.70 -2.02
CA HIS A 149 9.40 -7.29 -3.14
C HIS A 149 9.06 -6.58 -4.45
N ASN A 150 7.80 -6.24 -4.72
CA ASN A 150 7.41 -5.46 -5.89
C ASN A 150 8.05 -4.05 -5.88
N ILE A 151 8.05 -3.37 -4.73
CA ILE A 151 8.72 -2.07 -4.56
C ILE A 151 10.21 -2.20 -4.89
N CYS A 152 10.91 -3.10 -4.20
CA CYS A 152 12.35 -3.30 -4.34
C CYS A 152 12.73 -3.71 -5.77
N SER A 153 12.01 -4.67 -6.36
CA SER A 153 12.22 -5.13 -7.73
C SER A 153 12.07 -4.00 -8.74
N THR A 154 11.02 -3.18 -8.58
CA THR A 154 10.79 -2.04 -9.46
C THR A 154 11.90 -0.99 -9.33
N LEU A 155 12.33 -0.68 -8.11
CA LEU A 155 13.40 0.27 -7.87
C LEU A 155 14.74 -0.21 -8.44
N PHE A 156 15.09 -1.49 -8.26
CA PHE A 156 16.31 -2.07 -8.86
C PHE A 156 16.25 -2.05 -10.39
N LYS A 157 15.09 -2.35 -10.99
CA LYS A 157 14.90 -2.24 -12.44
C LYS A 157 15.07 -0.81 -12.95
N VAL A 158 14.56 0.19 -12.22
CA VAL A 158 14.79 1.60 -12.54
C VAL A 158 16.27 1.94 -12.45
N ARG A 159 16.95 1.45 -11.41
CA ARG A 159 18.39 1.65 -11.24
C ARG A 159 19.19 1.11 -12.42
N GLU A 160 18.88 -0.10 -12.90
CA GLU A 160 19.53 -0.68 -14.08
C GLU A 160 19.34 0.20 -15.32
N ILE A 161 18.11 0.66 -15.57
CA ILE A 161 17.80 1.57 -16.70
C ILE A 161 18.63 2.87 -16.64
N LEU A 162 18.84 3.41 -15.44
CA LEU A 162 19.62 4.63 -15.24
C LEU A 162 21.15 4.38 -15.26
N ASN A 163 21.59 3.17 -14.91
CA ASN A 163 23.00 2.76 -14.90
C ASN A 163 23.53 2.32 -16.28
N ASP A 164 22.69 1.83 -17.18
CA ASP A 164 23.09 1.38 -18.51
C ASP A 164 23.67 2.56 -19.32
N GLY A 165 24.99 2.73 -19.20
CA GLY A 165 25.75 3.87 -19.69
C GLY A 165 26.38 3.70 -21.06
N GLU A 166 25.82 2.89 -21.96
CA GLU A 166 26.34 2.79 -23.34
C GLU A 166 25.31 3.24 -24.40
N GLU A 167 25.76 4.26 -25.14
CA GLU A 167 25.52 4.60 -26.55
C GLU A 167 24.25 4.06 -27.22
N LEU A 168 23.21 4.92 -27.37
CA LEU A 168 22.61 5.23 -28.70
C LEU A 168 21.38 6.13 -28.68
N GLU A 169 20.75 6.45 -27.53
CA GLU A 169 19.66 7.44 -27.51
C GLU A 169 19.78 8.36 -26.29
N LYS A 170 20.14 9.63 -26.57
CA LYS A 170 20.36 10.69 -25.58
C LYS A 170 19.14 10.86 -24.65
N GLY A 171 19.36 10.63 -23.35
CA GLY A 171 18.78 11.34 -22.20
C GLY A 171 17.28 11.25 -21.94
N VAL A 172 16.42 11.45 -22.95
CA VAL A 172 15.00 11.72 -22.73
C VAL A 172 14.16 10.43 -22.60
N ASN A 173 14.60 9.30 -23.17
CA ASN A 173 13.80 8.06 -23.16
C ASN A 173 14.00 7.19 -21.92
N LYS A 174 15.22 7.13 -21.35
CA LYS A 174 15.54 6.22 -20.22
C LYS A 174 14.92 6.71 -18.91
N GLU A 175 15.08 7.99 -18.60
CA GLU A 175 14.47 8.62 -17.43
C GLU A 175 12.95 8.51 -17.50
N ASN A 176 12.35 8.88 -18.63
CA ASN A 176 10.91 8.72 -18.84
C ASN A 176 10.47 7.26 -18.61
N LYS A 177 11.21 6.27 -19.11
CA LYS A 177 10.91 4.85 -18.87
C LYS A 177 10.98 4.48 -17.38
N GLY A 178 12.00 4.95 -16.66
CA GLY A 178 12.14 4.74 -15.22
C GLY A 178 11.00 5.39 -14.42
N ILE A 179 10.69 6.64 -14.72
CA ILE A 179 9.57 7.38 -14.13
C ILE A 179 8.24 6.68 -14.42
N GLN A 180 8.02 6.15 -15.63
CA GLN A 180 6.80 5.41 -15.95
C GLN A 180 6.66 4.12 -15.13
N LEU A 181 7.77 3.42 -14.84
CA LEU A 181 7.73 2.25 -13.95
C LEU A 181 7.30 2.65 -12.53
N ILE A 182 7.84 3.75 -12.00
CA ILE A 182 7.47 4.27 -10.67
C ILE A 182 6.03 4.77 -10.65
N LYS A 183 5.56 5.46 -11.69
CA LYS A 183 4.14 5.84 -11.86
C LYS A 183 3.24 4.60 -11.92
N GLY A 184 3.71 3.50 -12.51
CA GLY A 184 3.05 2.19 -12.45
C GLY A 184 2.93 1.67 -11.03
N LEU A 185 4.06 1.60 -10.32
CA LEU A 185 4.11 1.15 -8.92
C LEU A 185 3.22 1.99 -8.00
N ILE A 186 3.23 3.33 -8.14
CA ILE A 186 2.36 4.22 -7.36
C ILE A 186 0.88 3.90 -7.62
N ARG A 187 0.48 3.63 -8.86
CA ARG A 187 -0.91 3.26 -9.17
C ARG A 187 -1.30 1.90 -8.58
N GLU A 188 -0.36 0.97 -8.49
CA GLU A 188 -0.62 -0.36 -7.94
C GLU A 188 -0.70 -0.34 -6.40
N LEU A 189 0.20 0.39 -5.75
CA LEU A 189 0.24 0.50 -4.29
C LEU A 189 -0.97 1.27 -3.73
N ASP A 190 -1.45 2.26 -4.47
CA ASP A 190 -2.62 3.10 -4.13
C ASP A 190 -2.66 3.54 -2.66
N TRP A 191 -1.51 3.96 -2.11
CA TRP A 191 -1.41 4.33 -0.70
C TRP A 191 -2.22 5.58 -0.38
N THR A 192 -2.94 5.50 0.73
CA THR A 192 -3.81 6.57 1.22
C THR A 192 -3.04 7.82 1.65
N THR A 193 -1.74 7.71 1.97
CA THR A 193 -0.88 8.88 2.24
C THR A 193 -0.80 9.84 1.05
N TRP A 194 -1.02 9.35 -0.17
CA TRP A 194 -1.02 10.16 -1.37
C TRP A 194 -2.31 10.94 -1.63
N LEU A 195 -3.34 10.67 -0.83
CA LEU A 195 -4.62 11.37 -0.82
C LEU A 195 -4.61 12.57 0.14
N GLU A 196 -3.52 12.79 0.89
CA GLU A 196 -3.42 13.88 1.84
C GLU A 196 -3.28 15.24 1.13
N CYS A 197 -4.09 16.23 1.55
CA CYS A 197 -4.06 17.60 1.02
C CYS A 197 -2.93 18.47 1.62
N GLY A 198 -2.14 17.93 2.55
CA GLY A 198 -1.26 18.73 3.40
C GLY A 198 -2.03 19.60 4.40
N LYS A 199 -1.56 20.82 4.65
CA LYS A 199 -2.16 21.74 5.64
C LYS A 199 -3.25 22.60 5.00
N CYS A 200 -4.50 22.31 5.33
CA CYS A 200 -5.63 23.16 4.95
C CYS A 200 -5.72 24.45 5.80
N PRO A 201 -6.36 25.50 5.28
CA PRO A 201 -6.81 26.66 6.05
C PRO A 201 -7.64 26.29 7.29
N TYR A 202 -7.71 27.19 8.28
CA TYR A 202 -8.36 26.92 9.56
C TYR A 202 -9.88 26.67 9.47
N ASP A 203 -10.55 27.21 8.45
CA ASP A 203 -11.98 27.05 8.15
C ASP A 203 -12.26 25.93 7.13
N GLU A 204 -11.22 25.25 6.65
CA GLU A 204 -11.31 24.18 5.68
C GLU A 204 -10.89 22.83 6.28
N VAL A 205 -11.25 21.75 5.59
CA VAL A 205 -10.84 20.38 5.92
C VAL A 205 -10.35 19.71 4.65
N CYS A 206 -9.30 18.89 4.75
CA CYS A 206 -8.94 17.99 3.67
C CYS A 206 -10.03 16.93 3.58
N PHE A 207 -10.78 16.93 2.48
CA PHE A 207 -11.97 16.11 2.39
C PHE A 207 -11.81 15.01 1.34
N VAL A 208 -11.89 13.78 1.83
CA VAL A 208 -12.04 12.56 1.04
C VAL A 208 -13.50 12.10 1.15
N ALA A 209 -14.06 11.53 0.10
CA ALA A 209 -15.43 11.00 0.14
C ALA A 209 -15.64 10.03 1.32
N ILE A 210 -16.61 10.32 2.19
CA ILE A 210 -16.95 9.54 3.40
C ILE A 210 -18.47 9.45 3.53
N TRP A 211 -19.02 8.25 3.70
CA TRP A 211 -20.47 8.05 3.72
C TRP A 211 -21.16 8.91 4.80
N PRO A 212 -22.26 9.63 4.49
CA PRO A 212 -23.01 9.66 3.23
C PRO A 212 -22.59 10.78 2.25
N TRP A 213 -21.49 11.47 2.51
CA TRP A 213 -21.01 12.63 1.76
C TRP A 213 -19.89 12.28 0.77
N GLY A 214 -19.68 13.16 -0.19
CA GLY A 214 -18.60 13.05 -1.17
C GLY A 214 -19.08 12.81 -2.60
N ALA A 215 -18.43 13.52 -3.51
CA ALA A 215 -18.49 13.28 -4.94
C ALA A 215 -17.33 12.39 -5.39
N ARG A 216 -17.36 11.94 -6.64
CA ARG A 216 -16.30 11.08 -7.19
C ARG A 216 -14.93 11.78 -7.18
N GLU A 217 -14.94 13.07 -7.45
CA GLU A 217 -13.75 13.91 -7.47
C GLU A 217 -13.10 13.99 -6.09
N ASP A 218 -13.91 13.99 -5.01
CA ASP A 218 -13.42 14.03 -3.64
C ASP A 218 -12.71 12.72 -3.24
N HIS A 219 -13.00 11.60 -3.91
CA HIS A 219 -12.28 10.34 -3.68
C HIS A 219 -10.98 10.27 -4.50
N VAL A 220 -11.02 10.72 -5.75
CA VAL A 220 -9.89 10.61 -6.69
C VAL A 220 -8.83 11.71 -6.48
N SER A 221 -9.27 12.92 -6.15
CA SER A 221 -8.39 14.07 -5.92
C SER A 221 -8.93 14.92 -4.75
N PRO A 222 -8.68 14.45 -3.51
CA PRO A 222 -9.08 15.16 -2.31
C PRO A 222 -8.51 16.57 -2.27
N ARG A 223 -9.27 17.50 -1.71
CA ARG A 223 -8.87 18.91 -1.60
C ARG A 223 -9.37 19.54 -0.31
N CYS A 224 -8.78 20.67 0.05
CA CYS A 224 -9.28 21.49 1.13
C CYS A 224 -10.62 22.12 0.71
N ILE A 225 -11.65 21.92 1.52
CA ILE A 225 -12.99 22.48 1.28
C ILE A 225 -13.53 23.08 2.57
N LYS A 226 -14.40 24.08 2.45
CA LYS A 226 -15.05 24.68 3.61
C LYS A 226 -15.96 23.67 4.28
N ARG A 227 -16.01 23.71 5.61
CA ARG A 227 -16.87 22.81 6.41
C ARG A 227 -18.34 22.85 5.99
N VAL A 228 -18.81 24.03 5.57
CA VAL A 228 -20.19 24.23 5.12
C VAL A 228 -20.51 23.54 3.79
N ASP A 229 -19.51 23.30 2.95
CA ASP A 229 -19.70 22.71 1.62
C ASP A 229 -19.72 21.17 1.67
N VAL A 230 -19.31 20.57 2.80
CA VAL A 230 -19.23 19.09 2.97
C VAL A 230 -20.60 18.44 2.79
N SER A 231 -21.67 19.06 3.32
CA SER A 231 -23.03 18.50 3.28
C SER A 231 -23.61 18.38 1.87
N ASP A 232 -23.11 19.21 0.96
CA ASP A 232 -23.62 19.38 -0.40
C ASP A 232 -22.89 18.45 -1.38
N ARG A 233 -21.78 17.84 -0.95
CA ARG A 233 -21.06 16.82 -1.74
C ARG A 233 -21.80 15.50 -1.70
N ARG A 234 -22.24 15.03 -2.88
CA ARG A 234 -22.99 13.77 -3.07
C ARG A 234 -22.52 13.05 -4.33
N GLY A 235 -22.99 11.81 -4.50
CA GLY A 235 -22.85 11.04 -5.74
C GLY A 235 -21.79 9.95 -5.72
N TYR A 236 -20.78 10.00 -4.84
CA TYR A 236 -19.76 8.92 -4.77
C TYR A 236 -20.37 7.57 -4.40
N TRP A 237 -21.29 7.57 -3.42
CA TRP A 237 -21.92 6.35 -2.91
C TRP A 237 -23.06 5.85 -3.80
N ASP A 238 -23.74 6.77 -4.49
CA ASP A 238 -24.77 6.43 -5.48
C ASP A 238 -24.16 5.80 -6.74
N TRP A 239 -22.89 6.13 -7.03
CA TRP A 239 -22.07 5.52 -8.08
C TRP A 239 -21.62 4.08 -7.78
N GLY A 240 -21.79 3.62 -6.54
CA GLY A 240 -21.43 2.26 -6.12
C GLY A 240 -22.60 1.27 -6.18
N GLN A 241 -23.82 1.69 -6.46
CA GLN A 241 -24.98 0.79 -6.51
C GLN A 241 -25.08 0.06 -7.85
#